data_AF-A0A949MIG4-F1
#
_entry.id   AF-A0A949MIG4-F1
#
_cell.length_a   1.000
_cell.length_b   1.000
_cell.length_c   1.000
_cell.angle_alpha   90.00
_cell.angle_beta   90.00
_cell.angle_gamma   90.00
#
_symmetry.space_group_name_H-M   'P 1'
#
loop_
_entity.id
_entity.type
_entity.pdbx_description
1 polymer ?
#
loop_
_entity_poly.entity_id
_entity_poly.type
_entity_poly.pdbx_seq_one_letter_code
_entity_poly.pdbx_strand_id
1 'polypeptide(L)'
;MGDLRLILGDQLWLQNPALDGVDPAHDQVLMIEAASEGAAVWSHKARITLFLSAMRHFAHALRDAGLPLEYVVLDAAEPPDFAARLRERLMRLRPRRVVCCEPGEWRMLALLQSTCAEAGVPLELRTDRHFACTRDEFAAWAKEAPVAPWHSLHAPYDAPAPAPHAPASGPRRSLRMEYFYRHMRKKHDVLMQGDAPWGGQWNFDADNRRPYPKSGPGDIPAPARFAPDDITRDVMALVQRHFADHPASADWQAHFGWPVTRAQALQA
;
A
#
# COMPACT_ATOMS: atom_id res chain seq x y z
N MET A 1 -4.18 30.35 6.93
CA MET A 1 -4.60 29.36 5.90
C MET A 1 -3.53 28.29 5.89
N GLY A 2 -3.77 27.17 6.58
CA GLY A 2 -2.79 26.07 6.63
C GLY A 2 -2.96 25.07 5.50
N ASP A 3 -2.22 23.98 5.62
CA ASP A 3 -2.21 22.86 4.68
C ASP A 3 -3.27 21.83 5.05
N LEU A 4 -3.82 21.17 4.02
CA LEU A 4 -4.65 19.98 4.19
C LEU A 4 -3.76 18.75 4.06
N ARG A 5 -3.54 18.02 5.16
CA ARG A 5 -2.71 16.80 5.21
C ARG A 5 -3.60 15.59 4.93
N LEU A 6 -3.61 15.10 3.70
CA LEU A 6 -4.43 13.96 3.29
C LEU A 6 -3.70 12.65 3.61
N ILE A 7 -4.39 11.75 4.30
CA ILE A 7 -3.91 10.38 4.59
C ILE A 7 -4.86 9.37 3.95
N LEU A 8 -4.33 8.51 3.07
CA LEU A 8 -5.10 7.46 2.39
C LEU A 8 -5.21 6.18 3.24
N GLY A 9 -6.12 5.28 2.86
CA GLY A 9 -6.43 4.07 3.62
C GLY A 9 -5.30 3.04 3.70
N ASP A 10 -4.31 3.11 2.82
CA ASP A 10 -3.07 2.33 2.83
C ASP A 10 -1.89 3.06 3.48
N GLN A 11 -2.12 4.28 4.02
CA GLN A 11 -1.07 5.18 4.51
C GLN A 11 -1.05 5.36 6.04
N LEU A 12 -1.39 4.30 6.77
CA LEU A 12 -1.76 4.34 8.20
C LEU A 12 -0.57 4.20 9.16
N TRP A 13 0.29 5.22 9.21
CA TRP A 13 1.40 5.27 10.18
C TRP A 13 1.74 6.71 10.61
N LEU A 14 2.18 6.89 11.86
CA LEU A 14 2.40 8.23 12.43
C LEU A 14 3.60 8.97 11.81
N GLN A 15 4.58 8.24 11.25
CA GLN A 15 5.72 8.82 10.55
C GLN A 15 5.41 9.07 9.06
N ASN A 16 4.14 9.28 8.70
CA ASN A 16 3.73 9.51 7.31
C ASN A 16 4.33 10.81 6.78
N PRO A 17 4.98 10.81 5.60
CA PRO A 17 5.53 12.01 4.98
C PRO A 17 4.55 13.18 4.82
N ALA A 18 3.25 12.92 4.70
CA ALA A 18 2.24 13.97 4.67
C ALA A 18 2.11 14.73 6.01
N LEU A 19 2.46 14.08 7.13
CA LEU A 19 2.42 14.63 8.48
C LEU A 19 3.71 15.39 8.85
N ASP A 20 4.76 15.33 8.04
CA ASP A 20 6.00 16.06 8.31
C ASP A 20 5.73 17.58 8.40
N GLY A 21 6.16 18.16 9.51
CA GLY A 21 6.03 19.60 9.77
C GLY A 21 4.58 20.08 9.79
N VAL A 22 3.63 19.22 10.19
CA VAL A 22 2.26 19.65 10.45
C VAL A 22 2.25 20.70 11.56
N ASP A 23 1.52 21.79 11.34
CA ASP A 23 1.23 22.80 12.35
C ASP A 23 -0.21 22.60 12.87
N PRO A 24 -0.41 21.98 14.04
CA PRO A 24 -1.75 21.69 14.57
C PRO A 24 -2.65 22.91 14.77
N ALA A 25 -2.09 24.12 14.80
CA ALA A 25 -2.86 25.34 14.97
C ALA A 25 -3.46 25.86 13.65
N HIS A 26 -2.90 25.45 12.51
CA HIS A 26 -3.26 26.01 11.20
C HIS A 26 -3.61 24.95 10.15
N ASP A 27 -3.00 23.77 10.24
CA ASP A 27 -3.18 22.66 9.31
C ASP A 27 -4.37 21.79 9.74
N GLN A 28 -4.92 21.04 8.78
CA GLN A 28 -5.98 20.07 9.01
C GLN A 28 -5.54 18.72 8.45
N VAL A 29 -5.61 17.65 9.24
CA VAL A 29 -5.48 16.28 8.75
C VAL A 29 -6.84 15.81 8.26
N LEU A 30 -6.86 15.12 7.12
CA LEU A 30 -8.07 14.58 6.49
C LEU A 30 -7.91 13.10 6.17
N MET A 31 -8.92 12.31 6.54
CA MET A 31 -9.11 10.93 6.12
C MET A 31 -10.53 10.75 5.61
N ILE A 32 -10.70 10.00 4.52
CA ILE A 32 -12.00 9.79 3.87
C ILE A 32 -12.23 8.29 3.66
N GLU A 33 -13.30 7.75 4.23
CA GLU A 33 -13.91 6.50 3.78
C GLU A 33 -14.80 6.82 2.56
N ALA A 34 -14.66 6.07 1.47
CA ALA A 34 -15.48 6.25 0.27
C ALA A 34 -15.87 4.90 -0.33
N ALA A 35 -17.15 4.72 -0.64
CA ALA A 35 -17.65 3.47 -1.20
C ALA A 35 -17.10 3.25 -2.62
N SER A 36 -16.80 4.33 -3.34
CA SER A 36 -16.16 4.31 -4.66
C SER A 36 -14.85 3.52 -4.66
N GLU A 37 -14.07 3.57 -3.57
CA GLU A 37 -12.80 2.84 -3.47
C GLU A 37 -13.01 1.34 -3.25
N GLY A 38 -14.00 0.96 -2.43
CA GLY A 38 -14.39 -0.44 -2.26
C GLY A 38 -15.06 -1.05 -3.49
N ALA A 39 -15.70 -0.22 -4.33
CA ALA A 39 -16.39 -0.62 -5.55
C ALA A 39 -15.51 -0.58 -6.81
N ALA A 40 -14.43 0.22 -6.82
CA ALA A 40 -13.49 0.30 -7.94
C ALA A 40 -12.85 -1.06 -8.27
N VAL A 41 -12.65 -1.89 -7.24
CA VAL A 41 -12.23 -3.29 -7.40
C VAL A 41 -13.13 -4.14 -6.51
N TRP A 42 -13.90 -5.04 -7.13
CA TRP A 42 -14.79 -5.98 -6.43
C TRP A 42 -13.98 -6.79 -5.40
N SER A 43 -14.08 -6.39 -4.13
CA SER A 43 -13.21 -6.84 -3.05
C SER A 43 -13.98 -7.63 -2.00
N HIS A 44 -13.31 -8.62 -1.41
CA HIS A 44 -13.88 -9.44 -0.33
C HIS A 44 -14.25 -8.60 0.90
N LYS A 45 -15.39 -8.89 1.54
CA LYS A 45 -15.88 -8.13 2.72
C LYS A 45 -14.86 -8.04 3.85
N ALA A 46 -14.12 -9.12 4.11
CA ALA A 46 -13.03 -9.11 5.09
C ALA A 46 -11.90 -8.13 4.73
N ARG A 47 -11.56 -7.96 3.44
CA ARG A 47 -10.55 -6.96 3.01
C ARG A 47 -11.06 -5.55 3.28
N ILE A 48 -12.30 -5.25 2.89
CA ILE A 48 -12.90 -3.93 3.13
C ILE A 48 -12.95 -3.64 4.64
N THR A 49 -13.34 -4.63 5.44
CA THR A 49 -13.36 -4.54 6.91
C THR A 49 -11.97 -4.25 7.49
N LEU A 50 -10.93 -4.92 7.00
CA LEU A 50 -9.55 -4.69 7.42
C LEU A 50 -9.13 -3.23 7.19
N PHE A 51 -9.35 -2.71 5.99
CA PHE A 51 -8.99 -1.33 5.65
C PHE A 51 -9.78 -0.30 6.47
N LEU A 52 -11.11 -0.38 6.48
CA LEU A 52 -11.95 0.58 7.22
C LEU A 52 -11.69 0.52 8.73
N SER A 53 -11.55 -0.68 9.29
CA SER A 53 -11.23 -0.82 10.72
C SER A 53 -9.86 -0.24 11.04
N ALA A 54 -8.83 -0.54 10.24
CA ALA A 54 -7.50 0.03 10.44
C ALA A 54 -7.50 1.55 10.31
N MET A 55 -8.25 2.11 9.35
CA MET A 55 -8.40 3.57 9.19
C MET A 55 -9.03 4.21 10.42
N ARG A 56 -10.10 3.64 10.97
CA ARG A 56 -10.75 4.15 12.19
C ARG A 56 -9.84 4.06 13.41
N HIS A 57 -9.10 2.97 13.57
CA HIS A 57 -8.09 2.86 14.63
C HIS A 57 -6.96 3.87 14.47
N PHE A 58 -6.49 4.09 13.24
CA PHE A 58 -5.47 5.10 12.96
C PHE A 58 -6.00 6.51 13.19
N ALA A 59 -7.27 6.79 12.91
CA ALA A 59 -7.93 8.05 13.24
C ALA A 59 -7.89 8.34 14.74
N HIS A 60 -8.10 7.32 15.59
CA HIS A 60 -7.89 7.45 17.03
C HIS A 60 -6.42 7.75 17.36
N ALA A 61 -5.47 7.01 16.78
CA ALA A 61 -4.05 7.26 17.00
C ALA A 61 -3.59 8.69 16.60
N LEU A 62 -4.15 9.26 15.52
CA LEU A 62 -3.90 10.64 15.11
C LEU A 62 -4.46 11.65 16.13
N ARG A 63 -5.68 11.41 16.64
CA ARG A 63 -6.30 12.25 17.67
C ARG A 63 -5.53 12.19 18.99
N ASP A 64 -5.10 11.00 19.39
CA ASP A 64 -4.27 10.80 20.59
C ASP A 64 -2.91 11.49 20.46
N ALA A 65 -2.38 11.60 19.24
CA ALA A 65 -1.18 12.38 18.92
C ALA A 65 -1.43 13.90 18.88
N GLY A 66 -2.66 14.37 19.16
CA GLY A 66 -3.01 15.80 19.19
C GLY A 66 -3.18 16.43 17.81
N LEU A 67 -3.36 15.63 16.76
CA LEU A 67 -3.52 16.16 15.40
C LEU A 67 -4.97 16.59 15.13
N PRO A 68 -5.18 17.74 14.45
CA PRO A 68 -6.51 18.21 14.07
C PRO A 68 -7.04 17.33 12.94
N LEU A 69 -7.76 16.25 13.28
CA LEU A 69 -8.27 15.29 12.32
C LEU A 69 -9.75 15.55 11.96
N GLU A 70 -10.01 15.68 10.67
CA GLU A 70 -11.32 15.53 10.07
C GLU A 70 -11.41 14.13 9.45
N TYR A 71 -12.32 13.32 9.96
CA TYR A 71 -12.53 11.95 9.49
C TYR A 71 -13.91 11.81 8.89
N VAL A 72 -13.98 11.42 7.62
CA VAL A 72 -15.24 11.24 6.89
C VAL A 72 -15.59 9.77 6.87
N VAL A 73 -16.64 9.40 7.61
CA VAL A 73 -17.14 8.02 7.69
C VAL A 73 -17.92 7.64 6.44
N LEU A 74 -17.94 6.35 6.10
CA LEU A 74 -18.53 5.82 4.86
C LEU A 74 -20.01 6.22 4.71
N ASP A 75 -20.75 6.16 5.82
CA ASP A 75 -22.17 6.47 5.95
C ASP A 75 -22.47 7.95 6.20
N ALA A 76 -21.48 8.84 6.05
CA ALA A 76 -21.73 10.27 6.04
C ALA A 76 -22.81 10.61 5.00
N ALA A 77 -23.67 11.59 5.32
CA ALA A 77 -24.75 12.05 4.43
C ALA A 77 -24.23 12.68 3.11
N GLU A 78 -22.92 12.85 3.01
CA GLU A 78 -22.19 13.38 1.87
C GLU A 78 -22.08 12.35 0.73
N PRO A 79 -21.85 12.80 -0.53
CA PRO A 79 -21.72 11.91 -1.68
C PRO A 79 -20.74 10.76 -1.42
N PRO A 80 -21.03 9.52 -1.85
CA PRO A 80 -20.20 8.35 -1.52
C PRO A 80 -18.83 8.30 -2.23
N ASP A 81 -18.61 9.22 -3.17
CA ASP A 81 -17.42 9.31 -4.01
C ASP A 81 -16.29 10.08 -3.33
N PHE A 82 -15.07 9.54 -3.43
CA PHE A 82 -13.89 10.15 -2.82
C PHE A 82 -13.61 11.56 -3.36
N ALA A 83 -13.68 11.77 -4.68
CA ALA A 83 -13.37 13.06 -5.30
C ALA A 83 -14.39 14.13 -4.88
N ALA A 84 -15.68 13.77 -4.83
CA ALA A 84 -16.72 14.65 -4.33
C ALA A 84 -16.49 15.06 -2.87
N ARG A 85 -16.17 14.11 -1.98
CA ARG A 85 -15.86 14.39 -0.57
C ARG A 85 -14.63 15.29 -0.44
N LEU A 86 -13.56 15.02 -1.18
CA LEU A 86 -12.36 15.87 -1.17
C LEU A 86 -12.69 17.29 -1.67
N ARG A 87 -13.39 17.42 -2.81
CA ARG A 87 -13.77 18.72 -3.38
C ARG A 87 -14.55 19.58 -2.40
N GLU A 88 -15.48 18.99 -1.65
CA GLU A 88 -16.23 19.68 -0.60
C GLU A 88 -15.29 20.29 0.47
N ARG A 89 -14.27 19.55 0.91
CA ARG A 89 -13.27 20.07 1.88
C ARG A 89 -12.42 21.15 1.28
N LEU A 90 -12.00 21.01 0.03
CA LEU A 90 -11.23 22.06 -0.65
C LEU A 90 -12.01 23.37 -0.73
N MET A 91 -13.31 23.31 -1.03
CA MET A 91 -14.19 24.48 -1.07
C MET A 91 -14.43 25.10 0.31
N ARG A 92 -14.66 24.26 1.33
CA ARG A 92 -14.99 24.70 2.70
C ARG A 92 -13.77 25.21 3.47
N LEU A 93 -12.69 24.43 3.48
CA LEU A 93 -11.49 24.71 4.26
C LEU A 93 -10.57 25.72 3.58
N ARG A 94 -10.61 25.78 2.23
CA ARG A 94 -9.70 26.57 1.39
C ARG A 94 -8.26 26.45 1.91
N PRO A 95 -7.63 25.27 1.82
CA PRO A 95 -6.26 25.11 2.28
C PRO A 95 -5.27 25.79 1.33
N ARG A 96 -4.08 26.13 1.83
CA ARG A 96 -2.99 26.69 1.00
C ARG A 96 -2.51 25.69 -0.06
N ARG A 97 -2.47 24.41 0.31
CA ARG A 97 -2.16 23.26 -0.54
C ARG A 97 -2.71 21.98 0.11
N VAL A 98 -2.83 20.92 -0.68
CA VAL A 98 -2.97 19.56 -0.20
C VAL A 98 -1.59 18.93 -0.14
N VAL A 99 -1.23 18.32 0.98
CA VAL A 99 -0.01 17.52 1.15
C VAL A 99 -0.43 16.07 1.32
N CYS A 100 0.10 15.17 0.48
CA CYS A 100 -0.23 13.75 0.49
C CYS A 100 1.05 12.93 0.28
N CYS A 101 1.16 11.77 0.92
CA CYS A 101 2.17 10.79 0.53
C CYS A 101 1.79 10.22 -0.85
N GLU A 102 2.77 9.89 -1.69
CA GLU A 102 2.53 9.31 -3.01
C GLU A 102 1.53 8.14 -2.92
N PRO A 103 0.41 8.17 -3.68
CA PRO A 103 -0.55 7.06 -3.70
C PRO A 103 0.04 5.82 -4.37
N GLY A 104 -0.31 4.63 -3.88
CA GLY A 104 0.11 3.35 -4.47
C GLY A 104 -0.55 3.00 -5.81
N GLU A 105 -1.57 3.75 -6.24
CA GLU A 105 -2.34 3.50 -7.46
C GLU A 105 -2.39 4.72 -8.39
N TRP A 106 -2.15 4.49 -9.69
CA TRP A 106 -2.23 5.53 -10.72
C TRP A 106 -3.61 6.20 -10.81
N ARG A 107 -4.69 5.44 -10.60
CA ARG A 107 -6.06 5.97 -10.59
C ARG A 107 -6.25 7.01 -9.48
N MET A 108 -5.80 6.69 -8.27
CA MET A 108 -5.89 7.61 -7.13
C MET A 108 -5.02 8.85 -7.35
N LEU A 109 -3.79 8.68 -7.87
CA LEU A 109 -2.93 9.80 -8.24
C LEU A 109 -3.61 10.75 -9.23
N ALA A 110 -4.18 10.22 -10.32
CA ALA A 110 -4.88 11.01 -11.31
C ALA A 110 -6.10 11.74 -10.72
N LEU A 111 -6.87 11.06 -9.85
CA LEU A 111 -8.02 11.63 -9.16
C LEU A 111 -7.63 12.80 -8.25
N LEU A 112 -6.56 12.66 -7.45
CA LEU A 112 -6.08 13.74 -6.59
C LEU A 112 -5.61 14.94 -7.41
N GLN A 113 -4.86 14.68 -8.49
CA GLN A 113 -4.38 15.72 -9.40
C GLN A 113 -5.55 16.50 -10.03
N SER A 114 -6.54 15.81 -10.60
CA SER A 114 -7.69 16.46 -11.22
C SER A 114 -8.53 17.23 -10.21
N THR A 115 -8.83 16.63 -9.06
CA THR A 115 -9.67 17.26 -8.02
C THR A 115 -9.02 18.52 -7.44
N CYS A 116 -7.71 18.49 -7.20
CA CYS A 116 -6.98 19.66 -6.72
C CYS A 116 -6.86 20.76 -7.79
N ALA A 117 -6.60 20.37 -9.05
CA ALA A 117 -6.51 21.31 -10.17
C ALA A 117 -7.86 22.03 -10.43
N GLU A 118 -8.97 21.29 -10.44
CA GLU A 118 -10.32 21.85 -10.56
C GLU A 118 -10.65 22.83 -9.43
N ALA A 119 -10.19 22.57 -8.21
CA ALA A 119 -10.37 23.44 -7.06
C ALA A 119 -9.38 24.62 -7.00
N GLY A 120 -8.39 24.68 -7.90
CA GLY A 120 -7.33 25.69 -7.87
C GLY A 120 -6.40 25.58 -6.65
N VAL A 121 -6.30 24.40 -6.03
CA VAL A 121 -5.47 24.14 -4.85
C VAL A 121 -4.23 23.34 -5.27
N PRO A 122 -3.00 23.79 -4.96
CA PRO A 122 -1.80 23.02 -5.25
C PRO A 122 -1.79 21.66 -4.54
N LEU A 123 -1.41 20.60 -5.26
CA LEU A 123 -1.14 19.28 -4.68
C LEU A 123 0.37 19.07 -4.55
N GLU A 124 0.82 18.77 -3.35
CA GLU A 124 2.19 18.41 -3.03
C GLU A 124 2.27 16.93 -2.66
N LEU A 125 2.98 16.16 -3.47
CA LEU A 125 3.23 14.74 -3.22
C LEU A 125 4.57 14.58 -2.51
N ARG A 126 4.55 13.81 -1.42
CA ARG A 126 5.74 13.45 -0.63
C ARG A 126 6.11 12.01 -0.92
N THR A 127 7.40 11.78 -1.19
CA THR A 127 7.94 10.44 -1.46
C THR A 127 7.58 9.48 -0.34
N ASP A 128 7.06 8.32 -0.71
CA ASP A 128 6.75 7.28 0.25
C ASP A 128 8.03 6.66 0.83
N ARG A 129 8.17 6.76 2.15
CA ARG A 129 9.31 6.24 2.93
C ARG A 129 9.10 4.78 3.39
N HIS A 130 7.99 4.14 3.03
CA HIS A 130 7.79 2.70 3.26
C HIS A 130 8.65 1.83 2.33
N PHE A 131 8.98 2.32 1.14
CA PHE A 131 9.77 1.58 0.19
C PHE A 131 11.27 1.79 0.44
N ALA A 132 12.04 0.69 0.43
CA ALA A 132 13.50 0.74 0.56
C ALA A 132 14.19 1.42 -0.64
N CYS A 133 13.48 1.52 -1.77
CA CYS A 133 13.92 2.16 -3.01
C CYS A 133 12.87 3.16 -3.46
N THR A 134 13.27 4.41 -3.69
CA THR A 134 12.38 5.42 -4.27
C THR A 134 12.17 5.16 -5.76
N ARG A 135 11.16 5.80 -6.34
CA ARG A 135 10.88 5.71 -7.79
C ARG A 135 12.04 6.23 -8.63
N ASP A 136 12.70 7.30 -8.18
CA ASP A 136 13.84 7.90 -8.88
C ASP A 136 15.09 7.01 -8.80
N GLU A 137 15.35 6.42 -7.63
CA GLU A 137 16.43 5.45 -7.44
C GLU A 137 16.21 4.21 -8.33
N PHE A 138 14.99 3.68 -8.35
CA PHE A 138 14.66 2.55 -9.21
C PHE A 138 14.80 2.90 -10.69
N ALA A 139 14.34 4.09 -11.10
CA ALA A 139 14.48 4.56 -12.47
C ALA A 139 15.94 4.74 -12.90
N ALA A 140 16.79 5.24 -12.00
CA ALA A 140 18.23 5.34 -12.24
C ALA A 140 18.86 3.95 -12.38
N TRP A 141 18.60 3.04 -11.43
CA TRP A 141 19.08 1.65 -11.50
C TRP A 141 18.61 0.95 -12.78
N ALA A 142 17.35 1.11 -13.17
CA ALA A 142 16.78 0.48 -14.36
C ALA A 142 17.41 0.99 -15.67
N LYS A 143 17.85 2.25 -15.72
CA LYS A 143 18.59 2.81 -16.86
C LYS A 143 19.97 2.18 -16.99
N GLU A 144 20.62 1.88 -15.87
CA GLU A 144 21.97 1.30 -15.78
C GLU A 144 21.98 -0.24 -15.73
N ALA A 145 20.81 -0.87 -15.67
CA ALA A 145 20.67 -2.31 -15.47
C ALA A 145 21.44 -3.11 -16.55
N PRO A 146 22.24 -4.10 -16.14
CA PRO A 146 23.11 -4.84 -17.05
C PRO A 146 22.30 -5.56 -18.14
N VAL A 147 22.88 -5.60 -19.34
CA VAL A 147 22.35 -6.37 -20.47
C VAL A 147 22.65 -7.84 -20.19
N ALA A 148 21.65 -8.64 -19.83
CA ALA A 148 21.80 -10.07 -19.70
C ALA A 148 21.89 -10.71 -21.10
N PRO A 149 22.95 -11.48 -21.43
CA PRO A 149 23.00 -12.22 -22.67
C PRO A 149 21.95 -13.32 -22.69
N TRP A 150 21.25 -13.48 -23.82
CA TRP A 150 20.14 -14.44 -23.98
C TRP A 150 20.56 -15.91 -23.83
N HIS A 151 21.86 -16.21 -23.93
CA HIS A 151 22.44 -17.55 -23.87
C HIS A 151 22.85 -18.00 -22.45
N SER A 152 22.70 -17.18 -21.40
CA SER A 152 22.94 -17.61 -20.00
C SER A 152 21.77 -18.39 -19.40
N LEU A 153 21.00 -19.09 -20.23
CA LEU A 153 19.83 -19.88 -19.86
C LEU A 153 20.13 -21.36 -20.12
N HIS A 154 20.22 -22.18 -19.08
CA HIS A 154 19.99 -23.62 -19.23
C HIS A 154 18.47 -23.85 -19.40
N ALA A 155 18.10 -24.53 -20.50
CA ALA A 155 16.76 -24.78 -21.06
C ALA A 155 15.93 -25.84 -20.29
N PRO A 156 14.72 -26.30 -20.74
CA PRO A 156 13.64 -25.69 -21.55
C PRO A 156 12.26 -25.70 -20.83
N TYR A 157 11.29 -24.91 -21.30
CA TYR A 157 9.85 -25.24 -21.14
C TYR A 157 9.28 -25.23 -22.56
N ASP A 158 8.90 -26.40 -23.07
CA ASP A 158 8.56 -26.64 -24.47
C ASP A 158 7.46 -25.70 -25.01
N ALA A 159 7.86 -24.83 -25.95
CA ALA A 159 7.24 -24.15 -27.14
C ALA A 159 5.70 -23.99 -27.32
N PRO A 160 5.19 -23.15 -28.26
CA PRO A 160 5.70 -21.91 -28.92
C PRO A 160 4.72 -20.71 -28.74
N ALA A 161 5.11 -19.46 -29.06
CA ALA A 161 4.77 -18.81 -30.34
C ALA A 161 5.55 -17.50 -30.56
N PRO A 162 5.97 -17.19 -31.81
CA PRO A 162 6.10 -15.81 -32.30
C PRO A 162 5.12 -15.60 -33.48
N ALA A 163 4.66 -14.41 -33.91
CA ALA A 163 4.96 -12.99 -33.69
C ALA A 163 3.67 -12.18 -34.12
N PRO A 164 3.56 -10.82 -34.11
CA PRO A 164 4.51 -9.90 -34.75
C PRO A 164 4.59 -8.48 -34.12
N HIS A 165 5.73 -8.09 -33.57
CA HIS A 165 6.18 -6.69 -33.65
C HIS A 165 7.70 -6.68 -33.81
N ALA A 166 8.17 -6.03 -34.88
CA ALA A 166 9.58 -5.97 -35.25
C ALA A 166 10.47 -5.49 -34.09
N PRO A 167 11.65 -6.09 -33.86
CA PRO A 167 12.51 -5.67 -32.76
C PRO A 167 13.24 -4.37 -33.10
N ALA A 168 13.20 -3.40 -32.18
CA ALA A 168 14.16 -2.31 -32.14
C ALA A 168 15.57 -2.90 -32.00
N SER A 169 16.47 -2.53 -32.91
CA SER A 169 17.85 -3.00 -32.99
C SER A 169 18.75 -2.26 -31.99
N GLY A 170 18.73 -2.73 -30.74
CA GLY A 170 19.69 -2.35 -29.68
C GLY A 170 19.80 -3.45 -28.62
N PRO A 171 20.88 -3.50 -27.82
CA PRO A 171 21.02 -4.49 -26.77
C PRO A 171 19.85 -4.39 -25.77
N ARG A 172 19.03 -5.44 -25.67
CA ARG A 172 17.90 -5.49 -24.74
C ARG A 172 18.42 -5.57 -23.31
N ARG A 173 18.35 -4.45 -22.58
CA ARG A 173 18.52 -4.43 -21.12
C ARG A 173 17.44 -5.31 -20.50
N SER A 174 17.83 -6.25 -19.65
CA SER A 174 16.92 -7.20 -19.01
C SER A 174 16.79 -6.82 -17.54
N LEU A 175 15.63 -6.28 -17.17
CA LEU A 175 15.30 -6.04 -15.77
C LEU A 175 15.06 -7.40 -15.10
N ARG A 176 15.99 -7.81 -14.24
CA ARG A 176 15.89 -9.04 -13.46
C ARG A 176 15.88 -8.71 -11.97
N MET A 177 14.94 -9.33 -11.24
CA MET A 177 14.81 -9.16 -9.79
C MET A 177 16.12 -9.47 -9.08
N GLU A 178 16.84 -10.51 -9.51
CA GLU A 178 18.12 -10.90 -8.91
C GLU A 178 19.14 -9.74 -8.85
N TYR A 179 19.33 -8.99 -9.94
CA TYR A 179 20.29 -7.88 -9.96
C TYR A 179 19.83 -6.71 -9.10
N PHE A 180 18.53 -6.43 -9.09
CA PHE A 180 17.95 -5.41 -8.23
C PHE A 180 18.10 -5.79 -6.76
N TYR A 181 17.78 -7.03 -6.40
CA TYR A 181 17.93 -7.56 -5.05
C TYR A 181 19.37 -7.49 -4.54
N ARG A 182 20.36 -7.87 -5.36
CA ARG A 182 21.78 -7.73 -4.98
C ARG A 182 22.17 -6.27 -4.75
N HIS A 183 21.72 -5.35 -5.62
CA HIS A 183 21.92 -3.93 -5.46
C HIS A 183 21.32 -3.42 -4.14
N MET A 184 20.08 -3.81 -3.84
CA MET A 184 19.38 -3.43 -2.61
C MET A 184 20.07 -3.99 -1.36
N ARG A 185 20.53 -5.24 -1.40
CA ARG A 185 21.29 -5.83 -0.27
C ARG A 185 22.57 -5.08 0.05
N LYS A 186 23.33 -4.69 -0.98
CA LYS A 186 24.52 -3.85 -0.81
C LYS A 186 24.18 -2.47 -0.26
N LYS A 187 23.15 -1.82 -0.82
CA LYS A 187 22.69 -0.49 -0.40
C LYS A 187 22.31 -0.45 1.08
N HIS A 188 21.61 -1.48 1.56
CA HIS A 188 21.08 -1.53 2.92
C HIS A 188 21.92 -2.37 3.89
N ASP A 189 23.08 -2.89 3.46
CA ASP A 189 23.96 -3.75 4.25
C ASP A 189 23.24 -4.99 4.86
N VAL A 190 22.25 -5.53 4.14
CA VAL A 190 21.44 -6.65 4.63
C VAL A 190 22.14 -7.97 4.33
N LEU A 191 22.50 -8.69 5.40
CA LEU A 191 23.22 -9.98 5.35
C LEU A 191 24.56 -9.89 4.59
N MET A 192 25.25 -8.77 4.64
CA MET A 192 26.52 -8.57 3.94
C MET A 192 27.72 -8.89 4.85
N GLN A 193 28.86 -9.23 4.26
CA GLN A 193 30.17 -9.30 4.91
C GLN A 193 31.17 -8.51 4.05
N GLY A 194 31.26 -7.21 4.31
CA GLY A 194 31.87 -6.27 3.37
C GLY A 194 31.12 -6.28 2.04
N ASP A 195 31.83 -6.41 0.92
CA ASP A 195 31.22 -6.43 -0.42
C ASP A 195 30.62 -7.79 -0.83
N ALA A 196 30.83 -8.84 -0.03
CA ALA A 196 30.37 -10.19 -0.31
C ALA A 196 29.07 -10.52 0.47
N PRO A 197 28.20 -11.39 -0.05
CA PRO A 197 27.04 -11.84 0.70
C PRO A 197 27.48 -12.75 1.85
N TRP A 198 26.91 -12.55 3.04
CA TRP A 198 27.03 -13.48 4.16
C TRP A 198 26.54 -14.88 3.74
N GLY A 199 27.29 -15.91 4.11
CA GLY A 199 27.07 -17.29 3.66
C GLY A 199 27.60 -17.61 2.25
N GLY A 200 28.29 -16.67 1.60
CA GLY A 200 29.00 -16.89 0.33
C GLY A 200 28.13 -16.99 -0.92
N GLN A 201 26.80 -16.92 -0.78
CA GLN A 201 25.85 -16.96 -1.89
C GLN A 201 24.84 -15.82 -1.77
N TRP A 202 24.39 -15.30 -2.91
CA TRP A 202 23.38 -14.25 -2.94
C TRP A 202 21.99 -14.77 -2.61
N ASN A 203 21.67 -16.01 -2.99
CA ASN A 203 20.33 -16.58 -2.91
C ASN A 203 20.40 -18.08 -2.59
N PHE A 204 19.52 -18.53 -1.68
CA PHE A 204 19.34 -19.93 -1.26
C PHE A 204 17.96 -20.50 -1.68
N ASP A 205 17.29 -19.87 -2.65
CA ASP A 205 15.93 -20.23 -3.08
C ASP A 205 15.78 -21.69 -3.52
N ALA A 206 16.80 -22.28 -4.15
CA ALA A 206 16.77 -23.68 -4.56
C ALA A 206 16.61 -24.65 -3.37
N ASP A 207 17.17 -24.30 -2.21
CA ASP A 207 17.09 -25.14 -1.01
C ASP A 207 15.68 -25.13 -0.38
N ASN A 208 14.88 -24.10 -0.68
CA ASN A 208 13.56 -23.87 -0.10
C ASN A 208 12.40 -24.45 -0.94
N ARG A 209 12.69 -25.34 -1.89
CA ARG A 209 11.70 -25.93 -2.81
C ARG A 209 11.36 -27.39 -2.55
N ARG A 210 11.84 -27.96 -1.44
CA ARG A 210 11.58 -29.38 -1.10
C ARG A 210 10.10 -29.57 -0.76
N PRO A 211 9.46 -30.66 -1.24
CA PRO A 211 8.09 -30.98 -0.84
C PRO A 211 8.05 -31.35 0.64
N TYR A 212 6.90 -31.13 1.28
CA TYR A 212 6.66 -31.67 2.61
C TYR A 212 6.67 -33.21 2.59
N PRO A 213 7.12 -33.87 3.67
CA PRO A 213 7.02 -35.32 3.80
C PRO A 213 5.55 -35.75 3.87
N LYS A 214 5.28 -37.05 3.67
CA LYS A 214 3.91 -37.61 3.71
C LYS A 214 3.20 -37.38 5.04
N SER A 215 3.95 -37.22 6.13
CA SER A 215 3.44 -36.85 7.47
C SER A 215 3.01 -35.39 7.58
N GLY A 216 3.12 -34.61 6.49
CA GLY A 216 2.87 -33.17 6.49
C GLY A 216 4.06 -32.37 7.01
N PRO A 217 3.91 -31.04 7.15
CA PRO A 217 4.98 -30.13 7.56
C PRO A 217 5.42 -30.28 9.03
N GLY A 218 4.80 -31.18 9.80
CA GLY A 218 4.93 -31.23 11.26
C GLY A 218 4.13 -30.12 11.95
N ASP A 219 4.52 -29.77 13.16
CA ASP A 219 3.84 -28.74 13.95
C ASP A 219 4.22 -27.33 13.45
N ILE A 220 3.27 -26.68 12.77
CA ILE A 220 3.36 -25.26 12.40
C ILE A 220 2.61 -24.44 13.47
N PRO A 221 3.27 -23.49 14.15
CA PRO A 221 2.58 -22.58 15.07
C PRO A 221 1.42 -21.88 14.37
N ALA A 222 0.27 -21.83 15.02
CA ALA A 222 -0.86 -21.07 14.49
C ALA A 222 -0.49 -19.58 14.39
N PRO A 223 -0.90 -18.89 13.32
CA PRO A 223 -0.68 -17.44 13.22
C PRO A 223 -1.43 -16.72 14.34
N ALA A 224 -0.89 -15.59 14.79
CA ALA A 224 -1.58 -14.73 15.74
C ALA A 224 -2.95 -14.31 15.18
N ARG A 225 -3.97 -14.32 16.05
CA ARG A 225 -5.33 -13.87 15.71
C ARG A 225 -5.82 -12.89 16.75
N PHE A 226 -6.49 -11.85 16.29
CA PHE A 226 -6.99 -10.76 17.12
C PHE A 226 -8.51 -10.70 17.05
N ALA A 227 -9.19 -10.84 18.19
CA ALA A 227 -10.64 -10.74 18.23
C ALA A 227 -11.06 -9.32 17.80
N PRO A 228 -12.11 -9.18 16.95
CA PRO A 228 -12.66 -7.87 16.59
C PRO A 228 -13.08 -7.10 17.85
N ASP A 229 -12.64 -5.86 18.01
CA ASP A 229 -13.14 -4.95 19.06
C ASP A 229 -14.42 -4.23 18.62
N ASP A 230 -14.89 -3.27 19.41
CA ASP A 230 -16.11 -2.51 19.12
C ASP A 230 -16.04 -1.78 17.77
N ILE A 231 -14.90 -1.11 17.48
CA ILE A 231 -14.71 -0.39 16.22
C ILE A 231 -14.76 -1.37 15.04
N THR A 232 -14.07 -2.51 15.16
CA THR A 232 -14.09 -3.53 14.10
C THR A 232 -15.48 -4.12 13.91
N ARG A 233 -16.22 -4.40 14.98
CA ARG A 233 -17.60 -4.93 14.91
C ARG A 233 -18.55 -3.95 14.22
N ASP A 234 -18.44 -2.66 14.53
CA ASP A 234 -19.23 -1.62 13.87
C ASP A 234 -18.92 -1.55 12.37
N VAL A 235 -17.63 -1.64 12.00
CA VAL A 235 -17.21 -1.71 10.60
C VAL A 235 -17.74 -2.97 9.93
N MET A 236 -17.73 -4.13 10.59
CA MET A 236 -18.29 -5.35 10.00
C MET A 236 -19.79 -5.19 9.68
N ALA A 237 -20.56 -4.59 10.59
CA ALA A 237 -21.98 -4.32 10.36
C ALA A 237 -22.19 -3.33 9.21
N LEU A 238 -21.37 -2.28 9.15
CA LEU A 238 -21.36 -1.31 8.06
C LEU A 238 -21.05 -1.98 6.71
N VAL A 239 -19.99 -2.79 6.64
CA VAL A 239 -19.59 -3.49 5.42
C VAL A 239 -20.68 -4.45 4.94
N GLN A 240 -21.33 -5.16 5.86
CA GLN A 240 -22.44 -6.05 5.52
C GLN A 240 -23.62 -5.30 4.87
N ARG A 241 -23.88 -4.05 5.28
CA ARG A 241 -24.94 -3.21 4.69
C ARG A 241 -24.53 -2.61 3.34
N HIS A 242 -23.36 -1.96 3.28
CA HIS A 242 -22.96 -1.18 2.10
C HIS A 242 -22.41 -2.02 0.96
N PHE A 243 -21.92 -3.22 1.25
CA PHE A 243 -21.29 -4.11 0.28
C PHE A 243 -21.98 -5.48 0.29
N ALA A 244 -23.32 -5.51 0.41
CA ALA A 244 -24.09 -6.74 0.55
C ALA A 244 -23.75 -7.78 -0.54
N ASP A 245 -23.60 -7.32 -1.79
CA ASP A 245 -23.31 -8.14 -2.99
C ASP A 245 -21.82 -8.46 -3.21
N HIS A 246 -20.95 -8.07 -2.27
CA HIS A 246 -19.52 -8.40 -2.34
C HIS A 246 -19.22 -9.82 -1.83
N PRO A 247 -18.14 -10.45 -2.34
CA PRO A 247 -17.85 -11.84 -2.01
C PRO A 247 -17.45 -11.99 -0.54
N ALA A 248 -18.00 -13.02 0.10
CA ALA A 248 -17.60 -13.52 1.41
C ALA A 248 -18.17 -14.93 1.66
N SER A 249 -17.51 -15.72 2.52
CA SER A 249 -18.17 -16.89 3.12
C SER A 249 -19.30 -16.44 4.04
N ALA A 250 -20.31 -17.28 4.28
CA ALA A 250 -21.45 -16.93 5.16
C ALA A 250 -21.01 -16.58 6.60
N ASP A 251 -19.91 -17.18 7.05
CA ASP A 251 -19.34 -17.08 8.40
C ASP A 251 -18.08 -16.20 8.47
N TRP A 252 -17.80 -15.38 7.45
CA TRP A 252 -16.56 -14.62 7.34
C TRP A 252 -16.24 -13.75 8.57
N GLN A 253 -17.29 -13.24 9.25
CA GLN A 253 -17.15 -12.43 10.46
C GLN A 253 -16.57 -13.24 11.63
N ALA A 254 -16.96 -14.51 11.77
CA ALA A 254 -16.43 -15.41 12.79
C ALA A 254 -14.95 -15.76 12.56
N HIS A 255 -14.48 -15.65 11.32
CA HIS A 255 -13.09 -15.93 10.95
C HIS A 255 -12.20 -14.69 10.87
N PHE A 256 -12.76 -13.49 10.99
CA PHE A 256 -11.97 -12.28 10.97
C PHE A 256 -11.07 -12.22 12.22
N GLY A 257 -9.75 -12.21 11.99
CA GLY A 257 -8.76 -12.20 13.07
C GLY A 257 -7.49 -11.41 12.74
N TRP A 258 -7.58 -10.49 11.78
CA TRP A 258 -6.44 -9.71 11.28
C TRP A 258 -6.10 -8.57 12.25
N PRO A 259 -4.82 -8.17 12.36
CA PRO A 259 -4.44 -6.99 13.11
C PRO A 259 -4.99 -5.72 12.43
N VAL A 260 -5.71 -4.89 13.18
CA VAL A 260 -6.26 -3.59 12.74
C VAL A 260 -5.60 -2.40 13.45
N THR A 261 -4.66 -2.67 14.36
CA THR A 261 -3.84 -1.66 15.03
C THR A 261 -2.35 -1.95 14.83
N ARG A 262 -1.50 -0.92 14.97
CA ARG A 262 -0.04 -1.08 14.95
C ARG A 262 0.45 -2.04 16.04
N ALA A 263 -0.14 -1.99 17.23
CA ALA A 263 0.25 -2.87 18.34
C ALA A 263 -0.01 -4.34 18.01
N GLN A 264 -1.19 -4.65 17.46
CA GLN A 264 -1.51 -6.00 16.99
C GLN A 264 -0.58 -6.43 15.83
N ALA A 265 -0.29 -5.54 14.88
CA ALA A 265 0.60 -5.85 13.76
C ALA A 265 2.05 -6.12 14.18
N LEU A 266 2.53 -5.49 15.26
CA LEU A 266 3.86 -5.78 15.84
C LEU A 266 3.90 -7.09 16.63
N GLN A 267 2.74 -7.57 17.09
CA GLN A 267 2.62 -8.85 17.79
C GLN A 267 2.48 -10.04 16.82
N ALA A 268 1.93 -9.81 15.63
CA ALA A 268 1.68 -10.83 14.61
C ALA A 268 2.96 -11.38 13.99
#